data_AF-A0A7S1YD45-F1
#
_entry.id   AF-A0A7S1YD45-F1
#
_cell.length_a   1.000
_cell.length_b   1.000
_cell.length_c   1.000
_cell.angle_alpha   90.00
_cell.angle_beta   90.00
_cell.angle_gamma   90.00
#
_symmetry.space_group_name_H-M   'P 1'
#
loop_
_entity.id
_entity.type
_entity.pdbx_description
1 polymer ?
#
loop_
_entity_poly.entity_id
_entity_poly.type
_entity_poly.pdbx_seq_one_letter_code
_entity_poly.pdbx_strand_id
1 'polypeptide(L)'
;PAARLPAGATASITVDARIDTSSTTDTKTSNAAASVIGSEIATLAVDGAPGAHAIGQPAPLDAKRSRTTASGAGTTSTLAVPVDGSVVTVEFPLLFPTGTRKLPARAYFRADLTLEAPYLPGLVRVEAASEGSEPFIVATHESQWSDCAGRLLRDETFAAGRASVTTWCRVANALHPSFLAATRQSSLAERPLSATDLEYISARFVTATGAQVLSKADVDALWDWTGPTFQALRFQRNASALWTKGLIYSFAHRAAVERVLTQAARGKTMVVRLSERYAGRFAVAFVDHRGSVRHYMLRATDTAGPKKTVADFVLSDSRFEYVVQVATAAHGSTAQPQDTSPSLVTVSKQVFADFAGSSSSVSANGRSKVKKSGGGYEPL
;
A
#
# COMPACT_ATOMS: atom_id res chain seq x y z
N PRO A 1 2.52 -37.59 -17.36
CA PRO A 1 1.41 -38.49 -17.76
C PRO A 1 0.13 -38.12 -17.00
N ALA A 2 -0.79 -37.42 -17.65
CA ALA A 2 -2.08 -37.03 -17.08
C ALA A 2 -3.00 -38.26 -16.98
N ALA A 3 -2.99 -38.93 -15.84
CA ALA A 3 -3.96 -39.98 -15.54
C ALA A 3 -5.32 -39.32 -15.30
N ARG A 4 -6.27 -39.53 -16.21
CA ARG A 4 -7.67 -39.10 -16.00
C ARG A 4 -8.27 -39.95 -14.89
N LEU A 5 -8.80 -39.30 -13.86
CA LEU A 5 -9.53 -39.99 -12.81
C LEU A 5 -10.92 -40.42 -13.34
N PRO A 6 -11.38 -41.65 -13.07
CA PRO A 6 -12.67 -42.13 -13.54
C PRO A 6 -13.83 -41.48 -12.78
N ALA A 7 -14.96 -41.29 -13.48
CA ALA A 7 -16.20 -40.81 -12.89
C ALA A 7 -16.68 -41.75 -11.77
N GLY A 8 -17.05 -41.18 -10.61
CA GLY A 8 -17.52 -41.93 -9.44
C GLY A 8 -16.47 -42.20 -8.35
N ALA A 9 -15.24 -41.72 -8.50
CA ALA A 9 -14.26 -41.72 -7.42
C ALA A 9 -14.57 -40.63 -6.37
N THR A 10 -14.35 -40.94 -5.09
CA THR A 10 -14.35 -39.95 -4.00
C THR A 10 -12.90 -39.61 -3.63
N ALA A 11 -12.60 -38.32 -3.55
CA ALA A 11 -11.30 -37.82 -3.11
C ALA A 11 -11.45 -37.13 -1.75
N SER A 12 -10.59 -37.48 -0.80
CA SER A 12 -10.36 -36.65 0.38
C SER A 12 -9.06 -35.88 0.19
N ILE A 13 -9.12 -34.55 0.34
CA ILE A 13 -7.99 -33.65 0.22
C ILE A 13 -7.66 -33.11 1.60
N THR A 14 -6.45 -33.37 2.08
CA THR A 14 -5.90 -32.70 3.27
C THR A 14 -4.86 -31.70 2.80
N VAL A 15 -5.08 -30.41 3.05
CA VAL A 15 -4.16 -29.35 2.65
C VAL A 15 -3.51 -28.74 3.89
N ASP A 16 -2.17 -28.67 3.89
CA ASP A 16 -1.32 -28.07 4.90
C ASP A 16 -0.63 -26.82 4.34
N ALA A 17 -0.61 -25.73 5.12
CA ALA A 17 0.09 -24.50 4.78
C ALA A 17 1.40 -24.37 5.59
N ARG A 18 2.53 -24.21 4.89
CA ARG A 18 3.86 -24.04 5.49
C ARG A 18 4.46 -22.69 5.10
N ILE A 19 5.22 -22.09 6.02
CA ILE A 19 5.92 -20.83 5.80
C ILE A 19 7.42 -21.12 5.91
N ASP A 20 8.14 -20.98 4.80
CA ASP A 20 9.59 -21.04 4.83
C ASP A 20 10.16 -19.63 4.98
N THR A 21 10.89 -19.42 6.06
CA THR A 21 11.80 -18.29 6.21
C THR A 21 13.20 -18.74 5.81
N SER A 22 13.92 -17.95 5.03
CA SER A 22 15.28 -18.29 4.56
C SER A 22 16.36 -18.33 5.67
N SER A 23 15.99 -18.44 6.95
CA SER A 23 16.90 -18.64 8.07
C SER A 23 16.29 -19.54 9.14
N THR A 24 16.98 -20.64 9.46
CA THR A 24 16.78 -21.42 10.69
C THR A 24 17.29 -20.59 11.89
N THR A 25 16.43 -20.14 12.80
CA THR A 25 16.66 -20.07 14.28
C THR A 25 15.61 -19.25 15.07
N ASP A 26 15.18 -19.84 16.18
CA ASP A 26 14.55 -19.34 17.41
C ASP A 26 13.48 -18.23 17.34
N THR A 27 12.23 -18.64 17.49
CA THR A 27 11.07 -17.77 17.67
C THR A 27 10.98 -17.24 19.11
N LYS A 28 11.07 -15.91 19.28
CA LYS A 28 10.51 -15.23 20.48
C LYS A 28 9.12 -14.72 20.12
N THR A 29 8.09 -15.26 20.76
CA THR A 29 6.71 -14.79 20.68
C THR A 29 6.58 -13.42 21.34
N SER A 30 6.00 -12.45 20.63
CA SER A 30 5.58 -11.17 21.22
C SER A 30 4.11 -10.90 20.90
N ASN A 31 3.36 -10.38 21.87
CA ASN A 31 1.92 -10.08 21.77
C ASN A 31 1.60 -8.79 20.99
N ALA A 32 2.50 -8.32 20.11
CA ALA A 32 2.25 -7.14 19.29
C ALA A 32 1.55 -7.54 17.99
N ALA A 33 0.56 -6.74 17.54
CA ALA A 33 -0.11 -6.96 16.26
C ALA A 33 0.92 -6.92 15.11
N ALA A 34 1.19 -8.07 14.52
CA ALA A 34 2.13 -8.19 13.40
C ALA A 34 1.49 -7.65 12.11
N SER A 35 2.27 -6.93 11.30
CA SER A 35 1.85 -6.46 9.97
C SER A 35 2.57 -7.26 8.90
N VAL A 36 1.79 -7.85 7.98
CA VAL A 36 2.32 -8.42 6.73
C VAL A 36 2.62 -7.29 5.75
N ILE A 37 3.73 -7.41 5.04
CA ILE A 37 4.17 -6.52 3.98
C ILE A 37 4.36 -7.41 2.74
N GLY A 38 3.56 -7.22 1.69
CA GLY A 38 3.54 -8.06 0.47
C GLY A 38 2.12 -8.31 -0.06
N SER A 39 1.97 -9.04 -1.18
CA SER A 39 0.68 -9.47 -1.71
C SER A 39 0.23 -10.81 -1.14
N GLU A 40 -1.03 -10.91 -0.71
CA GLU A 40 -1.64 -12.12 -0.14
C GLU A 40 -2.44 -12.90 -1.18
N ILE A 41 -1.79 -13.44 -2.21
CA ILE A 41 -2.47 -14.38 -3.12
C ILE A 41 -1.56 -15.56 -3.41
N ALA A 42 -1.95 -16.72 -2.89
CA ALA A 42 -1.48 -18.00 -3.36
C ALA A 42 -2.71 -18.80 -3.78
N THR A 43 -2.74 -19.24 -5.03
CA THR A 43 -3.83 -20.06 -5.56
C THR A 43 -3.27 -21.43 -5.87
N LEU A 44 -3.79 -22.47 -5.21
CA LEU A 44 -3.57 -23.85 -5.63
C LEU A 44 -4.75 -24.25 -6.51
N ALA A 45 -4.55 -24.28 -7.83
CA ALA A 45 -5.52 -24.87 -8.75
C ALA A 45 -5.21 -26.38 -8.85
N VAL A 46 -6.16 -27.23 -8.50
CA VAL A 46 -6.10 -28.66 -8.78
C VAL A 46 -6.95 -28.90 -10.02
N ASP A 47 -6.33 -28.79 -11.20
CA ASP A 47 -7.04 -29.01 -12.48
C ASP A 47 -7.26 -30.51 -12.74
N GLY A 48 -8.53 -30.89 -12.91
CA GLY A 48 -8.90 -32.07 -13.69
C GLY A 48 -8.82 -31.73 -15.18
N ALA A 49 -8.15 -32.56 -15.98
CA ALA A 49 -7.87 -32.32 -17.40
C ALA A 49 -9.12 -31.98 -18.28
N PRO A 50 -8.94 -31.35 -19.46
CA PRO A 50 -9.82 -30.31 -19.98
C PRO A 50 -11.05 -30.84 -20.74
N GLY A 51 -12.18 -30.18 -20.53
CA GLY A 51 -13.40 -30.32 -21.32
C GLY A 51 -14.25 -29.05 -21.27
N ALA A 52 -14.24 -28.30 -22.37
CA ALA A 52 -15.14 -27.18 -22.72
C ALA A 52 -15.22 -25.98 -21.75
N HIS A 53 -14.77 -24.83 -22.24
CA HIS A 53 -15.06 -23.51 -21.67
C HIS A 53 -16.56 -23.30 -21.41
N ALA A 54 -16.89 -22.94 -20.17
CA ALA A 54 -18.03 -22.11 -19.87
C ALA A 54 -17.53 -20.90 -19.06
N ILE A 55 -17.66 -19.71 -19.64
CA ILE A 55 -17.44 -18.43 -18.96
C ILE A 55 -18.61 -18.26 -17.99
N GLY A 56 -18.38 -18.54 -16.71
CA GLY A 56 -19.32 -18.30 -15.63
C GLY A 56 -18.59 -18.52 -14.30
N GLN A 57 -18.55 -17.49 -13.45
CA GLN A 57 -18.05 -17.63 -12.08
C GLN A 57 -18.89 -18.70 -11.36
N PRO A 58 -18.31 -19.81 -10.87
CA PRO A 58 -19.04 -20.72 -10.01
C PRO A 58 -19.21 -20.07 -8.63
N ALA A 59 -20.42 -20.18 -8.08
CA ALA A 59 -20.73 -19.72 -6.73
C ALA A 59 -19.91 -20.54 -5.70
N PRO A 60 -19.34 -19.90 -4.65
CA PRO A 60 -18.62 -20.63 -3.62
C PRO A 60 -19.59 -21.48 -2.80
N LEU A 61 -19.25 -22.76 -2.62
CA LEU A 61 -19.88 -23.63 -1.63
C LEU A 61 -19.34 -23.26 -0.24
N ASP A 62 -20.26 -22.99 0.69
CA ASP A 62 -19.97 -22.54 2.06
C ASP A 62 -19.10 -23.53 2.85
N ALA A 63 -17.81 -23.22 2.97
CA ALA A 63 -16.94 -23.84 3.96
C ALA A 63 -16.95 -23.01 5.26
N LYS A 64 -17.21 -23.67 6.39
CA LYS A 64 -17.21 -23.04 7.72
C LYS A 64 -15.87 -22.36 8.00
N ARG A 65 -15.89 -21.03 8.15
CA ARG A 65 -14.75 -20.21 8.57
C ARG A 65 -14.27 -20.60 9.98
N SER A 66 -13.12 -21.27 10.07
CA SER A 66 -12.35 -21.41 11.30
C SER A 66 -11.09 -20.54 11.20
N ARG A 67 -10.84 -19.67 12.19
CA ARG A 67 -9.57 -18.91 12.27
C ARG A 67 -8.52 -19.78 12.94
N THR A 68 -7.32 -19.87 12.37
CA THR A 68 -6.25 -20.69 12.96
C THR A 68 -4.89 -20.03 12.77
N THR A 69 -4.03 -20.15 13.79
CA THR A 69 -2.73 -19.47 13.87
C THR A 69 -1.63 -20.24 13.15
N ALA A 70 -0.92 -19.62 12.21
CA ALA A 70 0.20 -20.23 11.51
C ALA A 70 1.52 -19.88 12.23
N SER A 71 2.00 -20.80 13.07
CA SER A 71 3.22 -20.64 13.87
C SER A 71 4.18 -21.80 13.66
N GLY A 72 4.85 -21.91 12.50
CA GLY A 72 5.86 -22.97 12.24
C GLY A 72 5.35 -24.42 12.23
N ALA A 73 4.24 -24.71 12.91
CA ALA A 73 3.37 -25.86 12.76
C ALA A 73 2.26 -25.46 11.79
N GLY A 74 2.12 -26.22 10.70
CA GLY A 74 1.23 -25.91 9.61
C GLY A 74 -0.24 -25.87 10.02
N THR A 75 -1.03 -25.10 9.28
CA THR A 75 -2.49 -25.09 9.43
C THR A 75 -3.06 -26.11 8.46
N THR A 76 -3.73 -27.13 8.99
CA THR A 76 -4.29 -28.23 8.20
C THR A 76 -5.80 -28.07 8.04
N SER A 77 -6.30 -28.17 6.81
CA SER A 77 -7.73 -28.24 6.49
C SER A 77 -8.03 -29.52 5.69
N THR A 78 -9.11 -30.21 6.01
CA THR A 78 -9.53 -31.44 5.32
C THR A 78 -10.89 -31.23 4.67
N LEU A 79 -10.99 -31.53 3.37
CA LEU A 79 -12.19 -31.37 2.56
C LEU A 79 -12.43 -32.66 1.76
N ALA A 80 -13.68 -33.12 1.73
CA ALA A 80 -14.13 -34.18 0.82
C ALA A 80 -14.66 -33.54 -0.45
N VAL A 81 -14.19 -33.96 -1.61
CA VAL A 81 -14.56 -33.36 -2.90
C VAL A 81 -14.94 -34.45 -3.91
N PRO A 82 -16.07 -34.30 -4.63
CA PRO A 82 -16.39 -35.14 -5.78
C PRO A 82 -15.36 -34.94 -6.92
N VAL A 83 -14.98 -36.02 -7.60
CA VAL A 83 -13.97 -36.01 -8.68
C VAL A 83 -14.60 -35.64 -10.04
N ASP A 84 -15.49 -34.66 -10.07
CA ASP A 84 -16.31 -34.29 -11.24
C ASP A 84 -15.72 -33.13 -12.07
N GLY A 85 -14.46 -32.76 -11.83
CA GLY A 85 -13.78 -31.66 -12.54
C GLY A 85 -14.15 -30.26 -12.03
N SER A 86 -14.84 -30.18 -10.89
CA SER A 86 -15.09 -28.92 -10.20
C SER A 86 -13.81 -28.32 -9.60
N VAL A 87 -13.69 -26.98 -9.66
CA VAL A 87 -12.59 -26.26 -9.03
C VAL A 87 -12.81 -26.23 -7.52
N VAL A 88 -11.84 -26.73 -6.77
CA VAL A 88 -11.84 -26.69 -5.30
C VAL A 88 -11.00 -25.52 -4.84
N THR A 89 -11.65 -24.55 -4.20
CA THR A 89 -10.94 -23.44 -3.54
C THR A 89 -10.85 -23.71 -2.05
N VAL A 90 -9.63 -23.61 -1.50
CA VAL A 90 -9.39 -23.72 -0.06
C VAL A 90 -8.88 -22.37 0.45
N GLU A 91 -9.60 -21.78 1.39
CA GLU A 91 -9.21 -20.51 2.02
C GLU A 91 -8.42 -20.75 3.30
N PHE A 92 -7.26 -20.11 3.41
CA PHE A 92 -6.42 -20.14 4.62
C PHE A 92 -6.36 -18.77 5.28
N PRO A 93 -7.12 -18.53 6.36
CA PRO A 93 -7.02 -17.29 7.14
C PRO A 93 -5.76 -17.33 8.01
N LEU A 94 -4.58 -17.17 7.39
CA LEU A 94 -3.29 -17.23 8.05
C LEU A 94 -3.15 -16.09 9.08
N LEU A 95 -2.71 -16.44 10.29
CA LEU A 95 -2.26 -15.46 11.29
C LEU A 95 -0.76 -15.64 11.50
N PHE A 96 -0.03 -14.53 11.55
CA PHE A 96 1.43 -14.51 11.70
C PHE A 96 1.79 -14.04 13.12
N PRO A 97 2.03 -14.95 14.08
CA PRO A 97 2.29 -14.58 15.48
C PRO A 97 3.72 -14.10 15.73
N THR A 98 4.61 -14.28 14.77
CA THR A 98 6.02 -13.89 14.88
C THR A 98 6.47 -13.15 13.64
N GLY A 99 7.30 -12.11 13.81
CA GLY A 99 7.92 -11.42 12.69
C GLY A 99 9.03 -12.23 12.03
N THR A 100 9.28 -11.98 10.76
CA THR A 100 10.32 -12.68 9.98
C THR A 100 11.70 -12.01 10.11
N ARG A 101 11.91 -11.18 11.13
CA ARG A 101 13.19 -10.46 11.38
C ARG A 101 13.71 -9.69 10.13
N LYS A 102 12.79 -9.06 9.39
CA LYS A 102 13.08 -8.34 8.12
C LYS A 102 13.61 -9.25 6.99
N LEU A 103 13.40 -10.56 7.07
CA LEU A 103 13.72 -11.53 6.02
C LEU A 103 12.47 -11.87 5.21
N PRO A 104 12.59 -12.05 3.88
CA PRO A 104 11.53 -12.59 3.05
C PRO A 104 11.14 -14.00 3.50
N ALA A 105 9.85 -14.26 3.48
CA ALA A 105 9.25 -15.56 3.66
C ALA A 105 8.34 -15.87 2.46
N ARG A 106 8.09 -17.16 2.22
CA ARG A 106 7.12 -17.65 1.24
C ARG A 106 6.19 -18.67 1.89
N ALA A 107 4.94 -18.64 1.47
CA ALA A 107 3.96 -19.66 1.85
C ALA A 107 3.94 -20.75 0.77
N TYR A 108 3.91 -22.00 1.21
CA TYR A 108 3.76 -23.18 0.38
C TYR A 108 2.57 -23.98 0.88
N PHE A 109 1.81 -24.56 -0.04
CA PHE A 109 0.67 -25.39 0.28
C PHE A 109 0.96 -26.80 -0.19
N ARG A 110 0.76 -27.77 0.69
CA ARG A 110 0.89 -29.19 0.38
C ARG A 110 -0.47 -29.84 0.52
N ALA A 111 -0.90 -30.60 -0.47
CA ALA A 111 -2.13 -31.37 -0.46
C ALA A 111 -1.82 -32.86 -0.52
N ASP A 112 -2.26 -33.62 0.47
CA ASP A 112 -2.29 -35.08 0.42
C ASP A 112 -3.68 -35.50 -0.08
N LEU A 113 -3.73 -36.03 -1.30
CA LEU A 113 -4.92 -36.52 -1.98
C LEU A 113 -5.05 -38.01 -1.75
N THR A 114 -6.15 -38.45 -1.17
CA THR A 114 -6.47 -39.89 -1.10
C THR A 114 -7.63 -40.17 -2.05
N LEU A 115 -7.37 -41.01 -3.04
CA LEU A 115 -8.30 -41.38 -4.10
C LEU A 115 -8.81 -42.80 -3.84
N GLU A 116 -10.11 -42.93 -3.73
CA GLU A 116 -10.80 -44.22 -3.75
C GLU A 116 -11.37 -44.43 -5.16
N ALA A 117 -10.73 -45.32 -5.93
CA ALA A 117 -11.15 -45.64 -7.29
C ALA A 117 -11.81 -47.03 -7.31
N PRO A 118 -13.03 -47.17 -7.88
CA PRO A 118 -13.82 -48.41 -7.81
C PRO A 118 -13.17 -49.64 -8.47
N TYR A 119 -12.07 -49.47 -9.22
CA TYR A 119 -11.40 -50.53 -9.98
C TYR A 119 -9.93 -50.76 -9.57
N LEU A 120 -9.42 -50.01 -8.58
CA LEU A 120 -8.08 -50.21 -8.04
C LEU A 120 -8.19 -50.84 -6.65
N PRO A 121 -7.53 -51.98 -6.38
CA PRO A 121 -7.47 -52.52 -5.04
C PRO A 121 -6.56 -51.63 -4.18
N GLY A 122 -7.18 -50.76 -3.36
CA GLY A 122 -6.50 -49.95 -2.35
C GLY A 122 -6.61 -48.44 -2.57
N LEU A 123 -6.32 -47.69 -1.51
CA LEU A 123 -6.30 -46.22 -1.50
C LEU A 123 -5.04 -45.73 -2.21
N VAL A 124 -5.19 -44.94 -3.27
CA VAL A 124 -4.07 -44.27 -3.92
C VAL A 124 -3.83 -42.93 -3.22
N ARG A 125 -2.63 -42.73 -2.68
CA ARG A 125 -2.21 -41.46 -2.09
C ARG A 125 -1.32 -40.69 -3.07
N VAL A 126 -1.69 -39.45 -3.35
CA VAL A 126 -0.91 -38.52 -4.19
C VAL A 126 -0.58 -37.30 -3.36
N GLU A 127 0.70 -36.97 -3.27
CA GLU A 127 1.15 -35.71 -2.68
C GLU A 127 1.29 -34.67 -3.79
N ALA A 128 0.64 -33.52 -3.63
CA ALA A 128 0.80 -32.35 -4.49
C ALA A 128 1.35 -31.18 -3.66
N ALA A 129 2.24 -30.39 -4.24
CA ALA A 129 2.78 -29.18 -3.61
C ALA A 129 2.58 -27.99 -4.54
N SER A 130 2.21 -26.84 -3.98
CA SER A 130 2.15 -25.57 -4.70
C SER A 130 3.54 -25.03 -4.97
N GLU A 131 3.65 -24.16 -5.97
CA GLU A 131 4.76 -23.21 -6.00
C GLU A 131 4.69 -22.28 -4.78
N GLY A 132 5.83 -21.70 -4.40
CA GLY A 132 5.88 -20.75 -3.30
C GLY A 132 5.15 -19.47 -3.68
N SER A 133 4.42 -18.90 -2.72
CA SER A 133 3.79 -17.59 -2.87
C SER A 133 4.79 -16.50 -3.25
N GLU A 134 4.27 -15.35 -3.65
CA GLU A 134 5.08 -14.13 -3.67
C GLU A 134 5.72 -13.88 -2.30
N PRO A 135 6.95 -13.32 -2.28
CA PRO A 135 7.65 -13.09 -1.04
C PRO A 135 6.93 -12.03 -0.19
N PHE A 136 6.87 -12.27 1.11
CA PHE A 136 6.34 -11.31 2.08
C PHE A 136 7.25 -11.21 3.30
N ILE A 137 7.11 -10.14 4.07
CA ILE A 137 7.83 -9.93 5.32
C ILE A 137 6.83 -9.60 6.42
N VAL A 138 6.97 -10.25 7.57
CA VAL A 138 6.16 -9.97 8.76
C VAL A 138 6.95 -9.06 9.69
N ALA A 139 6.47 -7.83 9.87
CA ALA A 139 7.05 -6.84 10.78
C ALA A 139 6.31 -6.85 12.12
N THR A 140 7.05 -6.72 13.23
CA THR A 140 6.48 -6.63 14.59
C THR A 140 6.32 -5.19 15.08
N HIS A 141 6.89 -4.23 14.36
CA HIS A 141 6.82 -2.82 14.71
C HIS A 141 6.85 -1.92 13.46
N GLU A 142 6.14 -0.79 13.50
CA GLU A 142 6.01 0.13 12.37
C GLU A 142 7.35 0.72 11.89
N SER A 143 8.31 0.87 12.80
CA SER A 143 9.66 1.34 12.46
C SER A 143 10.43 0.40 11.53
N GLN A 144 10.07 -0.89 11.48
CA GLN A 144 10.70 -1.87 10.59
C GLN A 144 10.17 -1.78 9.16
N TRP A 145 9.04 -1.09 8.95
CA TRP A 145 8.31 -1.15 7.68
C TRP A 145 9.15 -0.69 6.48
N SER A 146 9.89 0.42 6.60
CA SER A 146 10.71 0.96 5.50
C SER A 146 11.79 -0.04 5.07
N ASP A 147 12.48 -0.66 6.03
CA ASP A 147 13.53 -1.64 5.73
C ASP A 147 12.97 -2.91 5.09
N CYS A 148 11.85 -3.40 5.62
CA CYS A 148 11.16 -4.59 5.11
C CYS A 148 10.65 -4.36 3.69
N ALA A 149 9.92 -3.26 3.46
CA ALA A 149 9.40 -2.91 2.14
C ALA A 149 10.53 -2.69 1.13
N GLY A 150 11.63 -2.05 1.52
CA GLY A 150 12.81 -1.87 0.65
C GLY A 150 13.48 -3.18 0.29
N ARG A 151 13.49 -4.15 1.21
CA ARG A 151 14.02 -5.49 0.90
C ARG A 151 13.16 -6.21 -0.12
N LEU A 152 11.83 -6.20 0.04
CA LEU A 152 10.92 -6.77 -0.94
C LEU A 152 11.03 -6.07 -2.31
N LEU A 153 11.15 -4.74 -2.32
CA LEU A 153 11.38 -3.97 -3.53
C LEU A 153 12.65 -4.42 -4.26
N ARG A 154 13.76 -4.61 -3.52
CA ARG A 154 15.03 -5.10 -4.10
C ARG A 154 14.88 -6.50 -4.66
N ASP A 155 14.23 -7.40 -3.93
CA ASP A 155 14.03 -8.77 -4.39
C ASP A 155 13.20 -8.77 -5.70
N GLU A 156 12.14 -7.98 -5.78
CA GLU A 156 11.34 -7.83 -7.01
C GLU A 156 12.17 -7.24 -8.18
N THR A 157 12.91 -6.18 -7.87
CA THR A 157 13.69 -5.41 -8.84
C THR A 157 14.86 -6.21 -9.44
N PHE A 158 15.49 -7.07 -8.63
CA PHE A 158 16.67 -7.86 -9.01
C PHE A 158 16.40 -9.36 -9.13
N ALA A 159 15.13 -9.75 -9.31
CA ALA A 159 14.70 -11.14 -9.48
C ALA A 159 15.26 -12.07 -8.37
N ALA A 160 15.05 -11.69 -7.12
CA ALA A 160 15.55 -12.35 -5.90
C ALA A 160 17.08 -12.53 -5.90
N GLY A 161 17.80 -11.50 -6.36
CA GLY A 161 19.27 -11.48 -6.36
C GLY A 161 19.93 -12.18 -7.56
N ARG A 162 19.14 -12.72 -8.50
CA ARG A 162 19.66 -13.33 -9.74
C ARG A 162 20.26 -12.29 -10.70
N ALA A 163 19.83 -11.03 -10.59
CA ALA A 163 20.40 -9.93 -11.35
C ALA A 163 21.30 -9.04 -10.46
N SER A 164 22.42 -8.58 -11.03
CA SER A 164 23.28 -7.57 -10.42
C SER A 164 22.88 -6.14 -10.80
N VAL A 165 22.15 -6.00 -11.90
CA VAL A 165 21.72 -4.73 -12.49
C VAL A 165 20.26 -4.79 -12.95
N THR A 166 19.61 -3.64 -13.12
CA THR A 166 18.21 -3.52 -13.50
C THR A 166 17.97 -2.29 -14.39
N THR A 167 16.73 -2.07 -14.84
CA THR A 167 16.33 -0.87 -15.62
C THR A 167 15.36 -0.02 -14.83
N TRP A 168 15.28 1.29 -15.13
CA TRP A 168 14.31 2.17 -14.50
C TRP A 168 12.87 1.66 -14.62
N CYS A 169 12.48 1.13 -15.78
CA CYS A 169 11.14 0.58 -15.98
C CYS A 169 10.80 -0.53 -14.99
N ARG A 170 11.76 -1.42 -14.71
CA ARG A 170 11.58 -2.49 -13.72
C ARG A 170 11.48 -1.94 -12.30
N VAL A 171 12.30 -0.95 -11.95
CA VAL A 171 12.22 -0.26 -10.65
C VAL A 171 10.87 0.43 -10.49
N ALA A 172 10.42 1.19 -11.48
CA ALA A 172 9.13 1.90 -11.45
C ALA A 172 7.95 0.92 -11.30
N ASN A 173 7.98 -0.20 -12.04
CA ASN A 173 6.95 -1.24 -11.95
C ASN A 173 6.93 -1.94 -10.59
N ALA A 174 8.07 -2.08 -9.89
CA ALA A 174 8.14 -2.64 -8.55
C ALA A 174 7.79 -1.61 -7.45
N LEU A 175 8.14 -0.34 -7.69
CA LEU A 175 7.90 0.77 -6.78
C LEU A 175 6.41 1.10 -6.68
N HIS A 176 5.67 0.99 -7.78
CA HIS A 176 4.26 1.36 -7.84
C HIS A 176 3.35 0.48 -6.95
N PRO A 177 3.40 -0.85 -6.99
CA PRO A 177 2.69 -1.70 -6.03
C PRO A 177 3.11 -1.42 -4.59
N SER A 178 4.40 -1.18 -4.34
CA SER A 178 4.90 -0.83 -3.01
C SER A 178 4.29 0.48 -2.50
N PHE A 179 4.09 1.46 -3.39
CA PHE A 179 3.42 2.72 -3.11
C PHE A 179 1.92 2.54 -2.82
N LEU A 180 1.22 1.74 -3.63
CA LEU A 180 -0.20 1.43 -3.42
C LEU A 180 -0.40 0.72 -2.07
N ALA A 181 0.46 -0.25 -1.76
CA ALA A 181 0.45 -0.93 -0.47
C ALA A 181 0.74 0.03 0.70
N ALA A 182 1.68 0.97 0.53
CA ALA A 182 1.98 2.00 1.54
C ALA A 182 0.77 2.89 1.81
N THR A 183 0.09 3.34 0.75
CA THR A 183 -1.09 4.21 0.83
C THR A 183 -2.40 3.47 1.10
N ARG A 184 -2.36 2.13 1.19
CA ARG A 184 -3.52 1.24 1.40
C ARG A 184 -4.58 1.38 0.30
N GLN A 185 -4.13 1.59 -0.92
CA GLN A 185 -4.97 1.66 -2.11
C GLN A 185 -5.07 0.30 -2.79
N SER A 186 -6.19 0.06 -3.49
CA SER A 186 -6.35 -1.10 -4.35
C SER A 186 -5.61 -0.94 -5.68
N SER A 187 -5.64 -1.95 -6.55
CA SER A 187 -5.16 -1.83 -7.93
C SER A 187 -5.91 -0.77 -8.75
N LEU A 188 -7.17 -0.50 -8.41
CA LEU A 188 -7.96 0.63 -8.90
C LEU A 188 -7.74 1.82 -7.95
N ALA A 189 -6.52 2.33 -7.94
CA ALA A 189 -6.10 3.39 -7.03
C ALA A 189 -6.83 4.71 -7.29
N GLU A 190 -7.32 5.37 -6.24
CA GLU A 190 -7.90 6.73 -6.32
C GLU A 190 -6.85 7.75 -6.76
N ARG A 191 -5.61 7.56 -6.30
CA ARG A 191 -4.46 8.38 -6.69
C ARG A 191 -3.17 7.53 -6.74
N PRO A 192 -2.88 6.88 -7.88
CA PRO A 192 -1.62 6.20 -8.10
C PRO A 192 -0.45 7.19 -8.22
N LEU A 193 0.79 6.68 -8.29
CA LEU A 193 1.91 7.50 -8.79
C LEU A 193 1.60 7.89 -10.24
N SER A 194 1.56 9.19 -10.51
CA SER A 194 1.37 9.73 -11.85
C SER A 194 2.65 9.62 -12.68
N ALA A 195 2.54 9.86 -13.99
CA ALA A 195 3.72 9.98 -14.86
C ALA A 195 4.68 11.07 -14.35
N THR A 196 4.16 12.22 -13.92
CA THR A 196 4.96 13.32 -13.35
C THR A 196 5.68 12.91 -12.06
N ASP A 197 5.08 12.06 -11.23
CA ASP A 197 5.72 11.56 -10.01
C ASP A 197 6.89 10.63 -10.33
N LEU A 198 6.70 9.72 -11.29
CA LEU A 198 7.74 8.80 -11.75
C LEU A 198 8.86 9.56 -12.47
N GLU A 199 8.54 10.56 -13.28
CA GLU A 199 9.52 11.45 -13.91
C GLU A 199 10.34 12.20 -12.86
N TYR A 200 9.71 12.73 -11.80
CA TYR A 200 10.44 13.38 -10.70
C TYR A 200 11.42 12.40 -10.05
N ILE A 201 10.96 11.18 -9.70
CA ILE A 201 11.80 10.18 -9.03
C ILE A 201 12.96 9.78 -9.95
N SER A 202 12.68 9.52 -11.23
CA SER A 202 13.69 9.21 -12.24
C SER A 202 14.70 10.34 -12.39
N ALA A 203 14.25 11.57 -12.60
CA ALA A 203 15.12 12.72 -12.81
C ALA A 203 16.08 12.91 -11.64
N ARG A 204 15.58 12.67 -10.42
CA ARG A 204 16.34 12.88 -9.19
C ARG A 204 17.36 11.79 -8.89
N PHE A 205 17.02 10.51 -9.11
CA PHE A 205 17.86 9.39 -8.66
C PHE A 205 18.50 8.59 -9.80
N VAL A 206 17.94 8.67 -11.01
CA VAL A 206 18.37 7.88 -12.18
C VAL A 206 19.01 8.78 -13.23
N THR A 207 18.28 9.75 -13.77
CA THR A 207 18.78 10.57 -14.87
C THR A 207 19.98 11.43 -14.42
N ALA A 208 20.03 11.80 -13.15
CA ALA A 208 21.18 12.49 -12.56
C ALA A 208 22.49 11.70 -12.69
N THR A 209 22.44 10.36 -12.81
CA THR A 209 23.63 9.52 -13.03
C THR A 209 23.92 9.26 -14.50
N GLY A 210 22.98 9.61 -15.41
CA GLY A 210 23.07 9.33 -16.85
C GLY A 210 22.97 7.83 -17.19
N ALA A 211 22.66 6.97 -16.22
CA ALA A 211 22.71 5.54 -16.38
C ALA A 211 21.42 4.97 -17.00
N GLN A 212 21.55 4.17 -18.06
CA GLN A 212 20.45 3.37 -18.62
C GLN A 212 20.17 2.11 -17.78
N VAL A 213 21.14 1.72 -16.96
CA VAL A 213 21.15 0.50 -16.16
C VAL A 213 21.49 0.88 -14.72
N LEU A 214 20.70 0.39 -13.77
CA LEU A 214 20.79 0.71 -12.36
C LEU A 214 21.43 -0.43 -11.59
N SER A 215 22.39 -0.11 -10.74
CA SER A 215 22.99 -1.03 -9.78
C SER A 215 22.15 -1.14 -8.50
N LYS A 216 22.49 -2.08 -7.63
CA LYS A 216 21.87 -2.20 -6.30
C LYS A 216 22.03 -0.92 -5.47
N ALA A 217 23.21 -0.29 -5.53
CA ALA A 217 23.49 0.94 -4.80
C ALA A 217 22.60 2.11 -5.28
N ASP A 218 22.29 2.18 -6.57
CA ASP A 218 21.40 3.21 -7.11
C ASP A 218 19.97 3.03 -6.60
N VAL A 219 19.50 1.79 -6.54
CA VAL A 219 18.17 1.45 -5.99
C VAL A 219 18.13 1.69 -4.48
N ASP A 220 19.21 1.41 -3.75
CA ASP A 220 19.34 1.72 -2.32
C ASP A 220 19.27 3.24 -2.07
N ALA A 221 20.00 4.04 -2.85
CA ALA A 221 19.97 5.51 -2.73
C ALA A 221 18.58 6.11 -3.03
N LEU A 222 17.86 5.53 -4.00
CA LEU A 222 16.46 5.87 -4.24
C LEU A 222 15.59 5.53 -3.03
N TRP A 223 15.74 4.31 -2.49
CA TRP A 223 14.93 3.83 -1.38
C TRP A 223 15.19 4.56 -0.06
N ASP A 224 16.43 4.98 0.19
CA ASP A 224 16.80 5.78 1.36
C ASP A 224 15.95 7.06 1.48
N TRP A 225 15.46 7.57 0.35
CA TRP A 225 14.54 8.70 0.32
C TRP A 225 13.07 8.30 0.16
N THR A 226 12.73 7.38 -0.76
CA THR A 226 11.33 6.99 -1.01
C THR A 226 10.74 6.14 0.10
N GLY A 227 11.52 5.28 0.75
CA GLY A 227 11.09 4.39 1.83
C GLY A 227 10.53 5.17 3.03
N PRO A 228 11.29 6.08 3.66
CA PRO A 228 10.78 6.93 4.74
C PRO A 228 9.61 7.82 4.30
N THR A 229 9.60 8.22 3.03
CA THR A 229 8.51 8.99 2.42
C THR A 229 7.21 8.18 2.35
N PHE A 230 7.28 6.92 1.90
CA PHE A 230 6.13 6.02 1.88
C PHE A 230 5.69 5.64 3.29
N GLN A 231 6.65 5.47 4.21
CA GLN A 231 6.36 5.24 5.63
C GLN A 231 5.58 6.41 6.24
N ALA A 232 5.97 7.66 5.93
CA ALA A 232 5.23 8.83 6.37
C ALA A 232 3.80 8.85 5.80
N LEU A 233 3.62 8.57 4.51
CA LEU A 233 2.28 8.47 3.91
C LEU A 233 1.43 7.36 4.56
N ARG A 234 2.05 6.23 4.94
CA ARG A 234 1.39 5.08 5.53
C ARG A 234 0.95 5.29 6.98
N PHE A 235 1.82 5.84 7.81
CA PHE A 235 1.64 5.84 9.27
C PHE A 235 1.39 7.23 9.86
N GLN A 236 1.83 8.31 9.20
CA GLN A 236 1.49 9.64 9.69
C GLN A 236 -0.01 9.88 9.53
N ARG A 237 -0.66 10.25 10.63
CA ARG A 237 -2.12 10.39 10.71
C ARG A 237 -2.63 11.28 9.58
N ASN A 238 -3.61 10.76 8.84
CA ASN A 238 -4.29 11.39 7.70
C ASN A 238 -3.40 11.67 6.47
N ALA A 239 -2.11 11.33 6.47
CA ALA A 239 -1.22 11.61 5.34
C ALA A 239 -1.66 10.89 4.06
N SER A 240 -1.99 9.60 4.11
CA SER A 240 -2.54 8.87 2.96
C SER A 240 -3.87 9.49 2.45
N ALA A 241 -4.74 9.93 3.36
CA ALA A 241 -6.02 10.54 2.99
C ALA A 241 -5.83 11.90 2.32
N LEU A 242 -4.96 12.76 2.87
CA LEU A 242 -4.58 14.04 2.27
C LEU A 242 -3.90 13.86 0.91
N TRP A 243 -3.06 12.83 0.76
CA TRP A 243 -2.48 12.46 -0.53
C TRP A 243 -3.58 12.10 -1.52
N THR A 244 -4.45 11.17 -1.15
CA THR A 244 -5.50 10.64 -2.04
C THR A 244 -6.49 11.73 -2.47
N LYS A 245 -6.73 12.75 -1.64
CA LYS A 245 -7.54 13.92 -1.99
C LYS A 245 -6.79 15.02 -2.75
N GLY A 246 -5.51 14.83 -3.07
CA GLY A 246 -4.73 15.83 -3.81
C GLY A 246 -4.26 17.03 -2.98
N LEU A 247 -4.45 17.01 -1.66
CA LEU A 247 -4.08 18.11 -0.75
C LEU A 247 -2.59 18.11 -0.40
N ILE A 248 -1.93 16.96 -0.54
CA ILE A 248 -0.48 16.89 -0.69
C ILE A 248 -0.20 16.92 -2.19
N TYR A 249 0.43 17.99 -2.65
CA TYR A 249 0.62 18.30 -4.07
C TYR A 249 1.27 17.16 -4.82
N SER A 250 2.53 16.80 -4.54
CA SER A 250 3.17 15.60 -5.10
C SER A 250 4.66 15.54 -4.71
N PHE A 251 5.38 14.64 -5.38
CA PHE A 251 6.81 14.73 -5.61
C PHE A 251 7.12 15.92 -6.53
N ALA A 252 7.66 17.01 -5.98
CA ALA A 252 7.90 18.23 -6.77
C ALA A 252 9.16 18.98 -6.34
N HIS A 253 9.91 19.46 -7.34
CA HIS A 253 11.07 20.31 -7.12
C HIS A 253 10.66 21.65 -6.55
N ARG A 254 11.54 22.23 -5.73
CA ARG A 254 11.36 23.59 -5.20
C ARG A 254 11.02 24.60 -6.31
N ALA A 255 11.75 24.59 -7.43
CA ALA A 255 11.52 25.50 -8.55
C ALA A 255 10.16 25.30 -9.24
N ALA A 256 9.67 24.06 -9.33
CA ALA A 256 8.34 23.78 -9.88
C ALA A 256 7.25 24.35 -8.97
N VAL A 257 7.41 24.20 -7.65
CA VAL A 257 6.47 24.71 -6.65
C VAL A 257 6.47 26.24 -6.60
N GLU A 258 7.64 26.88 -6.71
CA GLU A 258 7.75 28.33 -6.81
C GLU A 258 7.00 28.85 -8.03
N ARG A 259 7.14 28.22 -9.21
CA ARG A 259 6.37 28.59 -10.42
C ARG A 259 4.87 28.47 -10.22
N VAL A 260 4.40 27.36 -9.64
CA VAL A 260 2.96 27.14 -9.36
C VAL A 260 2.42 28.22 -8.42
N LEU A 261 3.16 28.59 -7.38
CA LEU A 261 2.74 29.61 -6.43
C LEU A 261 2.80 31.03 -6.98
N THR A 262 3.78 31.35 -7.84
CA THR A 262 3.84 32.66 -8.52
C THR A 262 2.70 32.85 -9.51
N GLN A 263 2.21 31.76 -10.11
CA GLN A 263 1.05 31.77 -11.01
C GLN A 263 -0.29 31.72 -10.26
N ALA A 264 -0.29 31.45 -8.96
CA ALA A 264 -1.52 31.40 -8.18
C ALA A 264 -2.14 32.79 -8.09
N ALA A 265 -3.39 32.92 -8.55
CA ALA A 265 -4.11 34.20 -8.61
C ALA A 265 -4.41 34.81 -7.22
N ARG A 266 -4.24 34.04 -6.13
CA ARG A 266 -4.65 34.43 -4.78
C ARG A 266 -3.43 34.55 -3.86
N GLY A 267 -3.33 35.65 -3.12
CA GLY A 267 -2.38 35.77 -2.00
C GLY A 267 -2.68 34.72 -0.92
N LYS A 268 -1.69 34.41 -0.06
CA LYS A 268 -1.79 33.37 0.98
C LYS A 268 -2.12 31.96 0.46
N THR A 269 -1.84 31.71 -0.81
CA THR A 269 -1.90 30.37 -1.38
C THR A 269 -0.70 29.56 -0.95
N MET A 270 -0.92 28.28 -0.62
CA MET A 270 0.10 27.34 -0.22
C MET A 270 0.06 26.03 -1.00
N VAL A 271 1.16 25.30 -0.94
CA VAL A 271 1.37 23.96 -1.48
C VAL A 271 1.98 23.10 -0.36
N VAL A 272 1.33 21.99 -0.01
CA VAL A 272 1.93 20.96 0.85
C VAL A 272 2.63 19.95 -0.04
N ARG A 273 3.88 19.60 0.25
CA ARG A 273 4.66 18.63 -0.54
C ARG A 273 5.60 17.80 0.32
N LEU A 274 6.19 16.78 -0.29
CA LEU A 274 7.27 16.01 0.31
C LEU A 274 8.59 16.79 0.26
N SER A 275 9.39 16.70 1.32
CA SER A 275 10.66 17.41 1.45
C SER A 275 11.75 16.72 0.66
N GLU A 276 12.43 17.47 -0.21
CA GLU A 276 13.52 16.90 -1.01
C GLU A 276 14.73 16.55 -0.14
N ARG A 277 15.06 17.40 0.83
CA ARG A 277 16.28 17.24 1.64
C ARG A 277 16.11 16.28 2.82
N TYR A 278 14.87 16.08 3.27
CA TYR A 278 14.59 15.32 4.48
C TYR A 278 13.51 14.29 4.20
N ALA A 279 13.94 13.05 3.93
CA ALA A 279 13.05 11.93 3.63
C ALA A 279 11.98 11.76 4.71
N GLY A 280 10.75 11.44 4.31
CA GLY A 280 9.63 11.26 5.24
C GLY A 280 9.09 12.53 5.90
N ARG A 281 9.59 13.73 5.53
CA ARG A 281 9.06 14.99 6.06
C ARG A 281 8.25 15.76 5.03
N PHE A 282 7.25 16.48 5.52
CA PHE A 282 6.46 17.42 4.74
C PHE A 282 7.09 18.82 4.75
N ALA A 283 6.88 19.55 3.67
CA ALA A 283 7.19 20.96 3.57
C ALA A 283 5.98 21.72 3.02
N VAL A 284 5.76 22.92 3.55
CA VAL A 284 4.73 23.85 3.08
C VAL A 284 5.44 25.01 2.39
N ALA A 285 5.15 25.18 1.12
CA ALA A 285 5.53 26.37 0.36
C ALA A 285 4.33 27.32 0.32
N PHE A 286 4.54 28.62 0.48
CA PHE A 286 3.44 29.59 0.49
C PHE A 286 3.90 30.97 0.04
N VAL A 287 2.95 31.77 -0.45
CA VAL A 287 3.19 33.17 -0.79
C VAL A 287 3.01 34.03 0.48
N ASP A 288 4.06 34.73 0.90
CA ASP A 288 4.00 35.63 2.05
C ASP A 288 3.28 36.96 1.74
N HIS A 289 3.10 37.81 2.75
CA HIS A 289 2.44 39.11 2.61
C HIS A 289 3.17 40.08 1.67
N ARG A 290 4.43 39.80 1.31
CA ARG A 290 5.24 40.58 0.38
C ARG A 290 5.23 40.00 -1.03
N GLY A 291 4.43 38.96 -1.27
CA GLY A 291 4.39 38.24 -2.55
C GLY A 291 5.58 37.31 -2.79
N SER A 292 6.46 37.12 -1.80
CA SER A 292 7.61 36.23 -1.94
C SER A 292 7.24 34.79 -1.57
N VAL A 293 7.73 33.82 -2.34
CA VAL A 293 7.55 32.40 -2.01
C VAL A 293 8.48 32.02 -0.86
N ARG A 294 7.90 31.51 0.22
CA ARG A 294 8.60 30.99 1.39
C ARG A 294 8.39 29.49 1.51
N HIS A 295 9.37 28.80 2.06
CA HIS A 295 9.31 27.38 2.34
C HIS A 295 9.51 27.13 3.83
N TYR A 296 8.61 26.35 4.39
CA TYR A 296 8.67 25.90 5.77
C TYR A 296 8.70 24.37 5.80
N MET A 297 9.72 23.80 6.42
CA MET A 297 9.77 22.36 6.66
C MET A 297 9.04 22.06 7.97
N LEU A 298 8.05 21.17 7.91
CA LEU A 298 7.36 20.71 9.11
C LEU A 298 8.34 19.94 9.99
N ARG A 299 8.38 20.33 11.26
CA ARG A 299 9.15 19.71 12.32
C ARG A 299 8.27 18.69 13.03
N ALA A 300 8.92 17.75 13.72
CA ALA A 300 8.20 16.77 14.55
C ALA A 300 7.32 17.45 15.61
N THR A 301 7.71 18.62 16.11
CA THR A 301 6.95 19.42 17.08
C THR A 301 5.64 19.99 16.54
N ASP A 302 5.55 20.22 15.23
CA ASP A 302 4.37 20.83 14.60
C ASP A 302 3.21 19.83 14.54
N THR A 303 3.55 18.55 14.44
CA THR A 303 2.61 17.42 14.47
C THR A 303 2.80 16.54 15.72
N ALA A 304 3.39 17.11 16.78
CA ALA A 304 3.63 16.36 18.01
C ALA A 304 2.35 16.23 18.82
N GLY A 305 1.99 14.99 19.14
CA GLY A 305 0.89 14.67 20.02
C GLY A 305 -0.35 14.14 19.28
N PRO A 306 -1.28 13.51 20.01
CA PRO A 306 -2.37 12.73 19.42
C PRO A 306 -3.37 13.56 18.61
N LYS A 307 -3.43 14.88 18.84
CA LYS A 307 -4.39 15.80 18.20
C LYS A 307 -3.74 16.77 17.20
N LYS A 308 -2.42 16.68 16.95
CA LYS A 308 -1.74 17.58 16.01
C LYS A 308 -1.31 16.81 14.78
N THR A 309 -1.96 17.09 13.67
CA THR A 309 -1.68 16.52 12.35
C THR A 309 -1.21 17.61 11.39
N VAL A 310 -0.84 17.22 10.15
CA VAL A 310 -0.55 18.18 9.09
C VAL A 310 -1.74 19.11 8.84
N ALA A 311 -2.96 18.57 8.92
CA ALA A 311 -4.19 19.33 8.76
C ALA A 311 -4.37 20.37 9.88
N ASP A 312 -4.14 19.99 11.14
CA ASP A 312 -4.25 20.91 12.27
C ASP A 312 -3.22 22.05 12.18
N PHE A 313 -1.98 21.74 11.79
CA PHE A 313 -0.95 22.76 11.54
C PHE A 313 -1.41 23.77 10.49
N VAL A 314 -1.86 23.28 9.33
CA VAL A 314 -2.34 24.12 8.22
C VAL A 314 -3.50 25.02 8.65
N LEU A 315 -4.48 24.47 9.38
CA LEU A 315 -5.65 25.23 9.80
C LEU A 315 -5.28 26.33 10.80
N SER A 316 -4.39 26.02 11.75
CA SER A 316 -3.96 26.93 12.81
C SER A 316 -3.16 28.15 12.33
N ASP A 317 -2.53 28.06 11.16
CA ASP A 317 -1.66 29.12 10.67
C ASP A 317 -2.44 30.14 9.83
N SER A 318 -2.55 31.37 10.33
CA SER A 318 -3.26 32.48 9.68
C SER A 318 -2.60 32.98 8.39
N ARG A 319 -1.36 32.56 8.12
CA ARG A 319 -0.66 32.86 6.85
C ARG A 319 -1.23 32.08 5.67
N PHE A 320 -1.96 30.99 5.92
CA PHE A 320 -2.56 30.16 4.88
C PHE A 320 -4.04 30.47 4.76
N GLU A 321 -4.52 30.57 3.53
CA GLU A 321 -5.95 30.77 3.23
C GLU A 321 -6.43 29.84 2.12
N TYR A 322 -5.57 29.60 1.13
CA TYR A 322 -5.85 28.73 -0.01
C TYR A 322 -4.78 27.66 -0.16
N VAL A 323 -5.15 26.50 -0.70
CA VAL A 323 -4.24 25.42 -1.05
C VAL A 323 -4.36 25.09 -2.54
N VAL A 324 -3.23 24.85 -3.18
CA VAL A 324 -3.22 24.24 -4.52
C VAL A 324 -3.42 22.73 -4.35
N GLN A 325 -4.54 22.25 -4.85
CA GLN A 325 -4.96 20.87 -4.85
C GLN A 325 -4.74 20.25 -6.22
N VAL A 326 -4.21 19.03 -6.25
CA VAL A 326 -4.19 18.19 -7.45
C VAL A 326 -5.58 17.61 -7.65
N ALA A 327 -6.21 17.91 -8.78
CA ALA A 327 -7.50 17.35 -9.12
C ALA A 327 -7.37 15.82 -9.27
N THR A 328 -8.23 15.09 -8.56
CA THR A 328 -8.32 13.63 -8.69
C THR A 328 -9.59 13.26 -9.47
N ALA A 329 -9.66 12.03 -9.98
CA ALA A 329 -10.75 11.59 -10.86
C ALA A 329 -12.16 11.79 -10.27
N ALA A 330 -12.28 11.89 -8.94
CA ALA A 330 -13.51 12.23 -8.24
C ALA A 330 -14.06 13.64 -8.54
N HIS A 331 -13.29 14.54 -9.15
CA HIS A 331 -13.72 15.90 -9.50
C HIS A 331 -14.44 16.02 -10.86
N GLY A 332 -14.98 14.92 -11.40
CA GLY A 332 -15.92 14.96 -12.53
C GLY A 332 -15.31 15.40 -13.87
N SER A 333 -13.98 15.36 -13.99
CA SER A 333 -13.32 15.65 -15.26
C SER A 333 -13.44 14.45 -16.18
N THR A 334 -14.38 14.52 -17.13
CA THR A 334 -14.44 13.68 -18.33
C THR A 334 -13.33 14.05 -19.34
N ALA A 335 -12.12 14.37 -18.87
CA ALA A 335 -11.01 14.67 -19.76
C ALA A 335 -10.53 13.39 -20.44
N GLN A 336 -10.42 13.45 -21.77
CA GLN A 336 -9.78 12.43 -22.57
C GLN A 336 -8.37 12.10 -22.05
N PRO A 337 -7.88 10.86 -22.23
CA PRO A 337 -6.63 10.37 -21.68
C PRO A 337 -5.34 10.95 -22.32
N GLN A 338 -5.40 12.14 -22.93
CA GLN A 338 -4.26 12.72 -23.66
C GLN A 338 -3.55 13.88 -22.96
N ASP A 339 -4.11 14.46 -21.90
CA ASP A 339 -3.41 15.48 -21.10
C ASP A 339 -2.98 14.86 -19.76
N THR A 340 -1.74 14.38 -19.72
CA THR A 340 -1.18 13.59 -18.60
C THR A 340 -0.74 14.44 -17.41
N SER A 341 -0.85 15.77 -17.51
CA SER A 341 -0.51 16.67 -16.41
C SER A 341 -1.68 16.79 -15.43
N PRO A 342 -1.47 16.57 -14.13
CA PRO A 342 -2.54 16.72 -13.15
C PRO A 342 -3.07 18.15 -13.16
N SER A 343 -4.37 18.31 -13.37
CA SER A 343 -5.03 19.62 -13.27
C SER A 343 -4.89 20.16 -11.86
N LEU A 344 -4.52 21.44 -11.73
CA LEU A 344 -4.34 22.11 -10.45
C LEU A 344 -5.51 23.05 -10.17
N VAL A 345 -6.09 22.94 -8.98
CA VAL A 345 -7.19 23.80 -8.55
C VAL A 345 -6.81 24.46 -7.24
N THR A 346 -7.14 25.75 -7.10
CA THR A 346 -6.95 26.46 -5.83
C THR A 346 -8.25 26.40 -5.02
N VAL A 347 -8.19 25.78 -3.84
CA VAL A 347 -9.35 25.63 -2.94
C VAL A 347 -9.08 26.28 -1.58
N SER A 348 -10.11 26.52 -0.78
CA SER A 348 -9.96 27.05 0.58
C SER A 348 -9.22 26.05 1.47
N LYS A 349 -8.35 26.52 2.38
CA LYS A 349 -7.70 25.64 3.38
C LYS A 349 -8.70 24.92 4.29
N GLN A 350 -9.96 25.35 4.36
CA GLN A 350 -10.98 24.70 5.18
C GLN A 350 -11.27 23.25 4.75
N VAL A 351 -10.88 22.83 3.54
CA VAL A 351 -10.89 21.42 3.13
C VAL A 351 -10.04 20.51 4.03
N PHE A 352 -9.10 21.08 4.80
CA PHE A 352 -8.33 20.32 5.79
C PHE A 352 -9.13 20.01 7.07
N ALA A 353 -10.25 20.70 7.33
CA ALA A 353 -11.04 20.52 8.54
C ALA A 353 -11.58 19.08 8.68
N ASP A 354 -11.92 18.43 7.56
CA ASP A 354 -12.37 17.04 7.51
C ASP A 354 -11.30 16.04 8.00
N PHE A 355 -10.04 16.47 8.03
CA PHE A 355 -8.89 15.67 8.45
C PHE A 355 -8.29 16.17 9.78
N ALA A 356 -8.84 17.22 10.38
CA ALA A 356 -8.37 17.74 11.65
C ALA A 356 -8.87 16.87 12.81
N GLY A 357 -8.09 16.80 13.89
CA GLY A 357 -8.49 16.07 15.10
C GLY A 357 -9.58 16.78 15.91
N SER A 358 -9.85 18.04 15.59
CA SER A 358 -10.83 18.89 16.25
C SER A 358 -12.09 19.03 15.39
N SER A 359 -13.02 18.08 15.53
CA SER A 359 -14.41 18.39 15.24
C SER A 359 -14.87 19.43 16.25
N SER A 360 -15.04 20.68 15.82
CA SER A 360 -15.86 21.62 16.57
C SER A 360 -17.27 21.04 16.57
N SER A 361 -17.64 20.41 17.68
CA SER A 361 -19.03 20.03 17.94
C SER A 361 -19.84 21.29 18.19
N VAL A 362 -20.14 22.02 17.12
CA VAL A 362 -21.31 22.90 17.14
C VAL A 362 -22.51 21.97 17.08
N SER A 363 -22.99 21.61 18.27
CA SER A 363 -24.13 20.72 18.47
C SER A 363 -25.31 21.18 17.61
N ALA A 364 -25.68 20.37 16.63
CA ALA A 364 -26.88 20.49 15.83
C ALA A 364 -28.14 20.04 16.60
N ASN A 365 -28.22 20.36 17.90
CA ASN A 365 -29.47 20.24 18.64
C ASN A 365 -30.16 21.60 18.62
N GLY A 366 -31.22 21.67 17.83
CA GLY A 366 -32.13 22.79 17.71
C GLY A 366 -32.68 23.25 19.07
N ARG A 367 -31.99 24.19 19.69
CA ARG A 367 -32.59 25.23 20.54
C ARG A 367 -31.60 26.37 20.65
N SER A 368 -31.73 27.29 19.69
CA SER A 368 -30.98 28.53 19.66
C SER A 368 -31.39 29.40 20.86
N LYS A 369 -30.64 29.29 21.97
CA LYS A 369 -30.43 30.46 22.82
C LYS A 369 -29.32 31.26 22.14
N VAL A 370 -29.72 32.12 21.20
CA VAL A 370 -28.86 33.21 20.71
C VAL A 370 -28.57 34.10 21.90
N LYS A 371 -27.51 33.78 22.65
CA LYS A 371 -26.82 34.77 23.45
C LYS A 371 -26.07 35.59 22.43
N LYS A 372 -26.64 36.73 22.01
CA LYS A 372 -25.92 37.79 21.29
C LYS A 372 -24.65 38.07 22.10
N SER A 373 -23.52 37.49 21.71
CA SER A 373 -22.21 38.01 22.08
C SER A 373 -21.95 39.21 21.17
N GLY A 374 -22.70 40.28 21.42
CA GLY A 374 -22.39 41.58 20.87
C GLY A 374 -21.11 42.10 21.54
N GLY A 375 -20.11 42.46 20.73
CA GLY A 375 -19.00 43.31 21.15
C GLY A 375 -17.89 42.66 21.98
N GLY A 376 -17.69 41.35 21.90
CA GLY A 376 -16.50 40.71 22.48
C GLY A 376 -15.34 40.69 21.48
N TYR A 377 -14.13 41.04 21.91
CA TYR A 377 -12.92 40.76 21.14
C TYR A 377 -12.69 39.24 21.13
N GLU A 378 -12.59 38.65 19.94
CA GLU A 378 -12.13 37.27 19.80
C GLU A 378 -10.59 37.23 19.83
N PRO A 379 -9.99 36.22 20.47
CA PRO A 379 -8.55 36.01 20.36
C PRO A 379 -8.20 35.71 18.90
N LEU A 380 -7.08 36.30 18.44
CA LEU A 380 -6.55 36.14 17.08
C LEU A 380 -6.25 34.68 16.71
#